data_AF-A0A8S1TGA0-F1
#
_entry.id   AF-A0A8S1TGA0-F1
#
_cell.length_a   1.000
_cell.length_b   1.000
_cell.length_c   1.000
_cell.angle_alpha   90.00
_cell.angle_beta   90.00
_cell.angle_gamma   90.00
#
_symmetry.space_group_name_H-M   'P 1'
#
loop_
_entity.id
_entity.type
_entity.pdbx_description
1 polymer ?
#
loop_
_entity_poly.entity_id
_entity_poly.type
_entity_poly.pdbx_seq_one_letter_code
_entity_poly.pdbx_strand_id
1 'polypeptide(L)'
;MSYQFGINQLQSTTVPNAKYKTILCRHYQATKQCAIGSKCQFAHGIEEQRQMNDPLPASALSSITTASQSTTIEQQQKNQSPLFKIPCKYHQLNFCKNGSGCQYVHDSDIQIQPTSQQQQQQQQIQLLQQQQLQQQQQQQQQQQQQQQQQQQQQQQQQQQQTLQTLQTQQQVDPMAITLTYILMEMQQIFVQEDLLQKIRFAIELVRQGNLVLACDQIRTIINSSDRTADEIQQYTLLYNQSVAYYKQLQQQ
;
A
#
# COMPACT_ATOMS: atom_id res chain seq x y z
N MET A 1 23.89 30.50 -31.09
CA MET A 1 25.08 30.00 -30.36
C MET A 1 24.54 29.06 -29.28
N SER A 2 24.37 27.78 -29.61
CA SER A 2 25.33 26.67 -29.47
C SER A 2 25.21 25.97 -28.10
N TYR A 3 24.41 24.90 -28.14
CA TYR A 3 24.41 23.61 -27.43
C TYR A 3 25.25 23.40 -26.16
N GLN A 4 24.66 22.68 -25.18
CA GLN A 4 25.24 21.42 -24.67
C GLN A 4 24.20 20.60 -23.88
N PHE A 5 23.77 19.46 -24.44
CA PHE A 5 23.18 18.33 -23.70
C PHE A 5 24.32 17.43 -23.21
N GLY A 6 24.23 16.90 -21.99
CA GLY A 6 25.18 15.93 -21.44
C GLY A 6 24.51 14.59 -21.12
N ILE A 7 24.79 13.58 -21.95
CA ILE A 7 24.49 12.16 -21.74
C ILE A 7 25.79 11.35 -21.61
N ASN A 8 25.74 10.33 -20.75
CA ASN A 8 26.57 9.11 -20.68
C ASN A 8 28.05 9.22 -20.26
N GLN A 9 28.44 8.38 -19.29
CA GLN A 9 29.38 7.26 -19.54
C GLN A 9 29.44 6.31 -18.34
N LEU A 10 28.68 5.21 -18.41
CA LEU A 10 28.99 3.98 -17.69
C LEU A 10 30.20 3.34 -18.37
N GLN A 11 31.37 3.46 -17.74
CA GLN A 11 32.56 2.71 -18.13
C GLN A 11 32.34 1.23 -17.77
N SER A 12 32.08 0.42 -18.77
CA SER A 12 32.19 -1.05 -18.69
C SER A 12 33.66 -1.44 -18.54
N THR A 13 34.12 -1.53 -17.30
CA THR A 13 35.40 -2.14 -16.94
C THR A 13 35.30 -3.65 -17.17
N THR A 14 36.01 -4.15 -18.19
CA THR A 14 36.14 -5.59 -18.46
C THR A 14 36.90 -6.25 -17.32
N VAL A 15 36.18 -6.93 -16.42
CA VAL A 15 36.76 -7.64 -15.29
C VAL A 15 37.63 -8.80 -15.83
N PRO A 16 38.93 -8.85 -15.53
CA PRO A 16 39.79 -9.94 -15.98
C PRO A 16 39.37 -11.26 -15.31
N ASN A 17 39.34 -12.35 -16.09
CA ASN A 17 38.82 -13.64 -15.64
C ASN A 17 39.69 -14.23 -14.53
N ALA A 18 39.15 -14.25 -13.30
CA ALA A 18 39.80 -14.78 -12.09
C ALA A 18 40.30 -16.23 -12.23
N LYS A 19 39.76 -17.00 -13.20
CA LYS A 19 40.11 -18.42 -13.43
C LYS A 19 41.20 -18.62 -14.49
N TYR A 20 41.85 -17.57 -14.97
CA TYR A 20 42.91 -17.68 -15.97
C TYR A 20 44.07 -18.55 -15.45
N LYS A 21 44.49 -19.56 -16.21
CA LYS A 21 45.58 -20.49 -15.92
C LYS A 21 45.50 -21.18 -14.55
N THR A 22 44.32 -21.39 -13.99
CA THR A 22 44.16 -22.16 -12.74
C THR A 22 44.07 -23.67 -12.98
N ILE A 23 43.86 -24.09 -14.22
CA ILE A 23 43.70 -25.49 -14.64
C ILE A 23 44.68 -25.79 -15.78
N LEU A 24 45.29 -26.98 -15.79
CA LEU A 24 46.20 -27.41 -16.86
C LEU A 24 45.48 -27.61 -18.21
N CYS A 25 46.16 -27.24 -19.30
CA CYS A 25 45.68 -27.44 -20.66
C CYS A 25 45.81 -28.91 -21.06
N ARG A 26 44.68 -29.57 -21.28
CA ARG A 26 44.65 -31.00 -21.66
C ARG A 26 45.36 -31.29 -22.98
N HIS A 27 45.23 -30.41 -23.98
CA HIS A 27 45.86 -30.60 -25.29
C HIS A 27 47.39 -30.50 -25.20
N TYR A 28 47.90 -29.52 -24.47
CA TYR A 28 49.34 -29.41 -24.22
C TYR A 28 49.84 -30.56 -23.35
N GLN A 29 49.06 -31.00 -22.36
CA GLN A 29 49.45 -32.15 -21.54
C GLN A 29 49.56 -33.43 -22.37
N ALA A 30 48.64 -33.66 -23.31
CA ALA A 30 48.60 -34.86 -24.14
C ALA A 30 49.64 -34.85 -25.28
N THR A 31 49.86 -33.71 -25.92
CA THR A 31 50.65 -33.64 -27.17
C THR A 31 51.87 -32.71 -27.09
N LYS A 32 52.07 -32.03 -25.95
CA LYS A 32 53.07 -30.96 -25.74
C LYS A 32 52.98 -29.82 -26.75
N GLN A 33 51.87 -29.74 -27.48
CA GLN A 33 51.55 -28.66 -28.40
C GLN A 33 50.14 -28.18 -28.12
N CYS A 34 49.95 -26.87 -28.13
CA CYS A 34 48.64 -26.25 -27.98
C CYS A 34 48.44 -25.28 -29.14
N ALA A 35 47.35 -25.46 -29.88
CA ALA A 35 47.01 -24.58 -31.00
C ALA A 35 46.83 -23.11 -30.57
N ILE A 36 46.56 -22.85 -29.29
CA ILE A 36 46.35 -21.49 -28.72
C ILE A 36 47.69 -20.84 -28.31
N GLY A 37 48.76 -21.62 -28.17
CA GLY A 37 50.09 -21.11 -27.78
C GLY A 37 50.10 -20.39 -26.42
N SER A 38 50.93 -19.37 -26.27
CA SER A 38 51.14 -18.65 -25.00
C SER A 38 49.90 -17.88 -24.48
N LYS A 39 48.89 -17.70 -25.33
CA LYS A 39 47.62 -17.02 -25.02
C LYS A 39 46.58 -17.97 -24.41
N CYS A 40 46.93 -19.23 -24.18
CA CYS A 40 46.03 -20.23 -23.62
C CYS A 40 45.53 -19.82 -22.23
N GLN A 41 44.21 -19.93 -22.03
CA GLN A 41 43.58 -19.67 -20.73
C GLN A 41 43.84 -20.77 -19.70
N PHE A 42 44.46 -21.87 -20.11
CA PHE A 42 44.83 -23.00 -19.27
C PHE A 42 46.37 -23.11 -19.23
N ALA A 43 46.93 -23.59 -18.11
CA ALA A 43 48.37 -23.65 -17.91
C ALA A 43 49.02 -24.75 -18.76
N HIS A 44 50.15 -24.47 -19.42
CA HIS A 44 50.89 -25.47 -20.20
C HIS A 44 51.88 -26.29 -19.36
N GLY A 45 52.04 -25.94 -18.09
CA GLY A 45 52.87 -26.67 -17.14
C GLY A 45 52.50 -26.27 -15.73
N ILE A 46 53.13 -26.91 -14.75
CA ILE A 46 52.97 -26.54 -13.34
C ILE A 46 53.53 -25.13 -13.11
N GLU A 47 54.56 -24.72 -13.86
CA GLU A 47 55.13 -23.37 -13.78
C GLU A 47 54.15 -22.25 -14.16
N GLU A 48 53.16 -22.55 -15.02
CA GLU A 48 52.15 -21.57 -15.43
C GLU A 48 50.82 -21.71 -14.67
N GLN A 49 50.68 -22.76 -13.85
CA GLN A 49 49.44 -23.05 -13.14
C GLN A 49 49.35 -22.22 -11.86
N ARG A 50 48.35 -21.33 -11.81
CA ARG A 50 48.07 -20.51 -10.62
C ARG A 50 47.10 -21.19 -9.68
N GLN A 51 47.21 -20.89 -8.40
CA GLN A 51 46.19 -21.25 -7.43
C GLN A 51 45.08 -20.19 -7.45
N MET A 52 43.85 -20.57 -7.07
CA MET A 52 42.69 -19.65 -7.14
C MET A 52 42.83 -18.38 -6.30
N ASN A 53 43.78 -18.34 -5.36
CA ASN A 53 44.04 -17.19 -4.48
C ASN A 53 45.19 -16.27 -4.95
N ASP A 54 45.84 -16.57 -6.07
CA ASP A 54 46.94 -15.74 -6.58
C ASP A 54 46.44 -14.53 -7.40
N PRO A 55 47.06 -13.35 -7.27
CA PRO A 55 46.69 -12.17 -8.06
C PRO A 55 46.93 -12.39 -9.56
N LEU A 56 46.05 -11.83 -10.40
CA LEU A 56 46.07 -12.02 -11.86
C LEU A 56 47.30 -11.34 -12.51
N PRO A 57 48.09 -12.04 -13.35
CA PRO A 57 49.24 -11.47 -14.03
C PRO A 57 48.83 -10.62 -15.24
N ALA A 58 49.67 -9.64 -15.56
CA ALA A 58 49.47 -8.70 -16.67
C ALA A 58 49.27 -9.38 -18.05
N SER A 59 49.73 -10.62 -18.22
CA SER A 59 49.56 -11.42 -19.44
C SER A 59 48.12 -11.86 -19.72
N ALA A 60 47.22 -11.80 -18.73
CA ALA A 60 45.78 -12.00 -18.93
C ALA A 60 45.13 -10.86 -19.74
N LEU A 61 45.84 -9.75 -19.94
CA LEU A 61 45.32 -8.53 -20.58
C LEU A 61 45.67 -8.43 -22.09
N SER A 62 46.51 -9.32 -22.64
CA SER A 62 47.24 -9.04 -23.90
C SER A 62 46.89 -9.92 -25.12
N SER A 63 45.77 -10.66 -25.11
CA SER A 63 45.51 -11.70 -26.12
C SER A 63 44.40 -11.35 -27.13
N ILE A 64 44.54 -10.25 -27.88
CA ILE A 64 43.72 -9.96 -29.08
C ILE A 64 44.66 -9.65 -30.24
N THR A 65 45.03 -10.67 -31.03
CA THR A 65 45.41 -10.53 -32.46
C THR A 65 45.93 -11.84 -33.06
N THR A 66 45.50 -12.02 -34.32
CA THR A 66 46.02 -12.86 -35.42
C THR A 66 45.43 -14.25 -35.62
N ALA A 67 45.16 -14.54 -36.90
CA ALA A 67 44.13 -15.38 -37.48
C ALA A 67 44.62 -16.70 -38.10
N SER A 68 43.63 -17.54 -38.47
CA SER A 68 43.65 -18.61 -39.50
C SER A 68 44.45 -19.88 -39.15
N GLN A 69 43.96 -21.11 -39.34
CA GLN A 69 43.50 -21.70 -40.60
C GLN A 69 42.46 -22.83 -40.39
N SER A 70 41.59 -22.97 -41.38
CA SER A 70 40.51 -23.97 -41.53
C SER A 70 41.03 -25.34 -41.96
N THR A 71 40.35 -26.43 -41.59
CA THR A 71 40.15 -27.61 -42.45
C THR A 71 38.81 -28.29 -42.11
N THR A 72 38.01 -28.50 -43.15
CA THR A 72 36.76 -29.27 -43.26
C THR A 72 37.00 -30.77 -43.05
N ILE A 73 36.08 -31.51 -42.41
CA ILE A 73 35.52 -32.84 -42.82
C ILE A 73 34.21 -33.10 -42.03
N GLU A 74 33.26 -33.75 -42.70
CA GLU A 74 31.86 -34.07 -42.36
C GLU A 74 31.61 -34.99 -41.14
N GLN A 75 30.34 -34.96 -40.71
CA GLN A 75 29.48 -36.04 -40.19
C GLN A 75 28.91 -35.88 -38.77
N GLN A 76 27.57 -35.87 -38.76
CA GLN A 76 26.62 -36.44 -37.79
C GLN A 76 26.97 -36.39 -36.29
N GLN A 77 26.21 -35.61 -35.52
CA GLN A 77 25.32 -36.09 -34.44
C GLN A 77 24.98 -34.98 -33.42
N LYS A 78 23.74 -35.04 -32.93
CA LYS A 78 23.18 -34.43 -31.72
C LYS A 78 22.85 -32.95 -31.77
N ASN A 79 21.53 -32.69 -31.73
CA ASN A 79 20.91 -31.39 -31.51
C ASN A 79 21.64 -30.64 -30.40
N GLN A 80 22.16 -29.50 -30.83
CA GLN A 80 23.23 -28.76 -30.21
C GLN A 80 22.65 -27.77 -29.20
N SER A 81 23.29 -27.71 -28.05
CA SER A 81 23.36 -26.56 -27.15
C SER A 81 23.45 -25.25 -27.94
N PRO A 82 22.84 -24.13 -27.49
CA PRO A 82 22.76 -22.91 -28.27
C PRO A 82 24.16 -22.40 -28.61
N LEU A 83 24.52 -22.54 -29.89
CA LEU A 83 25.75 -21.99 -30.44
C LEU A 83 25.62 -20.46 -30.34
N PHE A 84 26.43 -19.82 -29.49
CA PHE A 84 26.56 -18.37 -29.47
C PHE A 84 27.03 -17.91 -30.85
N LYS A 85 26.08 -17.56 -31.73
CA LYS A 85 26.39 -16.99 -33.04
C LYS A 85 26.74 -15.53 -32.82
N ILE A 86 27.95 -15.14 -33.21
CA ILE A 86 28.45 -13.77 -33.02
C ILE A 86 27.73 -12.84 -34.01
N PRO A 87 26.97 -11.82 -33.53
CA PRO A 87 26.23 -10.93 -34.39
C PRO A 87 27.15 -9.99 -35.16
N CYS A 88 26.77 -9.66 -36.40
CA CYS A 88 27.54 -8.74 -37.25
C CYS A 88 27.43 -7.30 -36.73
N LYS A 89 28.49 -6.79 -36.09
CA LYS A 89 28.57 -5.40 -35.61
C LYS A 89 28.29 -4.35 -36.71
N TYR A 90 28.70 -4.60 -37.95
CA TYR A 90 28.49 -3.66 -39.06
C TYR A 90 27.08 -3.72 -39.64
N HIS A 91 26.38 -4.84 -39.51
CA HIS A 91 24.98 -4.95 -39.90
C HIS A 91 24.06 -4.27 -38.89
N GLN A 92 24.36 -4.38 -37.60
CA GLN A 92 23.63 -3.66 -36.54
C GLN A 92 23.71 -2.13 -36.71
N LEU A 93 24.71 -1.64 -37.44
CA LEU A 93 24.88 -0.24 -37.80
C LEU A 93 24.36 0.10 -39.22
N ASN A 94 23.73 -0.84 -39.94
CA ASN A 94 23.27 -0.72 -41.33
C ASN A 94 24.36 -0.44 -42.38
N PHE A 95 25.62 -0.78 -42.11
CA PHE A 95 26.76 -0.55 -43.01
C PHE A 95 27.52 -1.83 -43.40
N CYS A 96 26.86 -3.00 -43.35
CA CYS A 96 27.50 -4.26 -43.75
C CYS A 96 27.68 -4.36 -45.27
N LYS A 97 28.88 -4.02 -45.76
CA LYS A 97 29.30 -4.11 -47.16
C LYS A 97 29.30 -5.54 -47.75
N ASN A 98 29.30 -6.57 -46.89
CA ASN A 98 29.35 -7.97 -47.32
C ASN A 98 27.95 -8.55 -47.62
N GLY A 99 26.87 -7.80 -47.39
CA GLY A 99 25.51 -8.20 -47.73
C GLY A 99 25.14 -9.59 -47.21
N SER A 100 24.48 -10.40 -48.03
CA SER A 100 24.12 -11.80 -47.75
C SER A 100 25.31 -12.77 -47.65
N GLY A 101 26.52 -12.35 -48.01
CA GLY A 101 27.75 -13.14 -47.91
C GLY A 101 28.54 -12.93 -46.61
N CYS A 102 27.94 -12.31 -45.60
CA CYS A 102 28.60 -12.04 -44.33
C CYS A 102 28.75 -13.31 -43.47
N GLN A 103 29.95 -13.55 -42.94
CA GLN A 103 30.24 -14.68 -42.06
C GLN A 103 29.60 -14.54 -40.66
N TYR A 104 29.13 -13.35 -40.31
CA TYR A 104 28.50 -13.05 -39.02
C TYR A 104 26.98 -12.97 -39.18
N VAL A 105 26.24 -13.38 -38.15
CA VAL A 105 24.77 -13.45 -38.25
C VAL A 105 24.18 -12.06 -38.32
N HIS A 106 23.30 -11.88 -39.31
CA HIS A 106 22.46 -10.71 -39.47
C HIS A 106 21.14 -10.97 -38.74
N ASP A 107 20.61 -9.97 -38.06
CA ASP A 107 19.42 -10.10 -37.19
C ASP A 107 18.18 -10.60 -37.96
N SER A 108 18.17 -10.41 -39.28
CA SER A 108 17.13 -10.90 -40.20
C SER A 108 17.04 -12.42 -40.32
N ASP A 109 18.08 -13.17 -39.93
CA ASP A 109 18.14 -14.64 -40.04
C ASP A 109 17.89 -15.36 -38.70
N ILE A 110 17.62 -14.63 -37.61
CA ILE A 110 17.21 -15.20 -36.32
C ILE A 110 15.69 -15.09 -36.19
N GLN A 111 14.96 -15.92 -36.94
CA GLN A 111 13.60 -16.25 -36.53
C GLN A 111 13.67 -17.30 -35.42
N ILE A 112 13.75 -16.85 -34.16
CA ILE A 112 13.40 -17.71 -33.02
C ILE A 112 11.89 -17.92 -33.10
N GLN A 113 11.47 -18.93 -33.84
CA GLN A 113 10.11 -19.45 -33.67
C GLN A 113 10.05 -20.06 -32.28
N PRO A 114 9.16 -19.60 -31.39
CA PRO A 114 9.05 -20.15 -30.04
C PRO A 114 8.78 -21.65 -30.16
N THR A 115 9.51 -22.46 -29.40
CA THR A 115 9.30 -23.90 -29.43
C THR A 115 7.88 -24.23 -28.99
N SER A 116 7.31 -25.35 -29.46
CA SER A 116 5.95 -25.78 -29.09
C SER A 116 5.74 -25.83 -27.57
N GLN A 117 6.80 -26.15 -26.82
CA GLN A 117 6.82 -26.11 -25.36
C GLN A 117 6.76 -24.68 -24.79
N GLN A 118 7.47 -23.72 -25.37
CA GLN A 118 7.40 -22.30 -24.94
C GLN A 118 6.03 -21.67 -25.23
N GLN A 119 5.40 -22.02 -26.35
CA GLN A 119 4.04 -21.55 -26.66
C GLN A 119 3.00 -22.11 -25.69
N GLN A 120 3.07 -23.42 -25.38
CA GLN A 120 2.20 -24.02 -24.35
C GLN A 120 2.42 -23.39 -22.97
N GLN A 121 3.67 -23.12 -22.60
CA GLN A 121 3.96 -22.48 -21.31
C GLN A 121 3.42 -21.05 -21.25
N GLN A 122 3.53 -20.27 -22.34
CA GLN A 122 2.93 -18.93 -22.41
C GLN A 122 1.40 -18.97 -22.32
N GLN A 123 0.73 -19.90 -23.01
CA GLN A 123 -0.73 -20.05 -22.92
C GLN A 123 -1.17 -20.41 -21.49
N GLN A 124 -0.41 -21.28 -20.80
CA GLN A 124 -0.73 -21.67 -19.44
C GLN A 124 -0.55 -20.51 -18.44
N ILE A 125 0.51 -19.70 -18.61
CA ILE A 125 0.71 -18.48 -17.82
C ILE A 125 -0.42 -17.48 -18.04
N GLN A 126 -0.85 -17.29 -19.30
CA GLN A 126 -1.91 -16.35 -19.62
C GLN A 126 -3.26 -16.79 -19.06
N LEU A 127 -3.56 -18.09 -19.07
CA LEU A 127 -4.76 -18.64 -18.44
C LEU A 127 -4.74 -18.44 -16.92
N LEU A 128 -3.60 -18.70 -16.28
CA LEU A 128 -3.44 -18.49 -14.83
C LEU A 128 -3.63 -17.02 -14.44
N GLN A 129 -3.08 -16.10 -15.24
CA GLN A 129 -3.23 -14.67 -15.03
C GLN A 129 -4.69 -14.22 -15.20
N GLN A 130 -5.39 -14.76 -16.21
CA GLN A 130 -6.82 -14.49 -16.40
C GLN A 130 -7.65 -15.00 -15.22
N GLN A 131 -7.35 -16.20 -14.72
CA GLN A 131 -8.04 -16.79 -13.56
C GLN A 131 -7.81 -15.96 -12.29
N GLN A 132 -6.57 -15.49 -12.05
CA GLN A 132 -6.28 -14.59 -10.94
C GLN A 132 -7.05 -13.25 -11.05
N LEU A 133 -7.10 -12.66 -12.24
CA LEU A 133 -7.85 -11.41 -12.46
C LEU A 133 -9.35 -11.60 -12.19
N GLN A 134 -9.91 -12.73 -12.65
CA GLN A 134 -11.31 -13.05 -12.42
C GLN A 134 -11.61 -13.27 -10.92
N GLN A 135 -10.70 -13.95 -10.21
CA GLN A 135 -10.82 -14.15 -8.76
C GLN A 135 -10.71 -12.81 -7.99
N GLN A 136 -9.83 -11.91 -8.43
CA GLN A 136 -9.70 -10.57 -7.86
C GLN A 136 -10.97 -9.73 -8.08
N GLN A 137 -11.56 -9.76 -9.29
CA GLN A 137 -12.83 -9.08 -9.56
C GLN A 137 -13.96 -9.63 -8.69
N GLN A 138 -14.03 -10.95 -8.52
CA GLN A 138 -15.07 -11.57 -7.69
C GLN A 138 -14.93 -11.17 -6.21
N GLN A 139 -13.71 -11.10 -5.69
CA GLN A 139 -13.45 -10.58 -4.33
C GLN A 139 -13.85 -9.12 -4.20
N GLN A 140 -13.52 -8.28 -5.18
CA GLN A 140 -13.89 -6.87 -5.17
C GLN A 140 -15.42 -6.67 -5.21
N GLN A 141 -16.13 -7.49 -5.98
CA GLN A 141 -17.59 -7.46 -6.06
C GLN A 141 -18.24 -7.91 -4.73
N GLN A 142 -17.68 -8.93 -4.07
CA GLN A 142 -18.14 -9.35 -2.74
C GLN A 142 -17.91 -8.25 -1.68
N GLN A 143 -16.75 -7.58 -1.69
CA GLN A 143 -16.49 -6.46 -0.79
C GLN A 143 -17.48 -5.30 -1.00
N GLN A 144 -17.77 -4.95 -2.26
CA GLN A 144 -18.77 -3.91 -2.57
C GLN A 144 -20.18 -4.29 -2.07
N GLN A 145 -20.59 -5.55 -2.23
CA GLN A 145 -21.88 -6.02 -1.69
C GLN A 145 -21.93 -5.96 -0.16
N GLN A 146 -20.87 -6.39 0.53
CA GLN A 146 -20.79 -6.28 1.99
C GLN A 146 -20.85 -4.81 2.45
N GLN A 147 -20.15 -3.91 1.76
CA GLN A 147 -20.18 -2.49 2.10
C GLN A 147 -21.57 -1.87 1.89
N GLN A 148 -22.28 -2.24 0.81
CA GLN A 148 -23.67 -1.81 0.60
C GLN A 148 -24.61 -2.33 1.67
N GLN A 149 -24.48 -3.61 2.08
CA GLN A 149 -25.30 -4.16 3.17
C GLN A 149 -25.04 -3.45 4.49
N GLN A 150 -23.77 -3.15 4.83
CA GLN A 150 -23.45 -2.38 6.03
C GLN A 150 -24.04 -0.96 5.99
N GLN A 151 -23.97 -0.27 4.84
CA GLN A 151 -24.59 1.05 4.69
C GLN A 151 -26.11 1.00 4.85
N GLN A 152 -26.79 0.00 4.27
CA GLN A 152 -28.23 -0.17 4.45
C GLN A 152 -28.60 -0.45 5.91
N GLN A 153 -27.82 -1.28 6.60
CA GLN A 153 -28.05 -1.58 8.01
C GLN A 153 -27.85 -0.33 8.89
N GLN A 154 -26.82 0.48 8.62
CA GLN A 154 -26.61 1.76 9.30
C GLN A 154 -27.77 2.74 9.04
N GLN A 155 -28.25 2.86 7.80
CA GLN A 155 -29.40 3.71 7.49
C GLN A 155 -30.67 3.25 8.21
N GLN A 156 -30.93 1.94 8.27
CA GLN A 156 -32.07 1.41 9.04
C GLN A 156 -31.95 1.71 10.54
N GLN A 157 -30.76 1.56 11.11
CA GLN A 157 -30.52 1.92 12.52
C GLN A 157 -30.74 3.41 12.77
N GLN A 158 -30.24 4.28 11.89
CA GLN A 158 -30.47 5.72 11.99
C GLN A 158 -31.96 6.07 11.88
N GLN A 159 -32.71 5.43 10.97
CA GLN A 159 -34.16 5.62 10.87
C GLN A 159 -34.87 5.18 12.15
N GLN A 160 -34.53 4.03 12.72
CA GLN A 160 -35.10 3.56 13.99
C GLN A 160 -34.79 4.52 15.14
N GLN A 161 -33.55 5.01 15.25
CA GLN A 161 -33.17 6.02 16.25
C GLN A 161 -33.95 7.33 16.06
N THR A 162 -34.13 7.77 14.82
CA THR A 162 -34.91 8.98 14.50
C THR A 162 -36.37 8.81 14.89
N LEU A 163 -36.97 7.65 14.59
CA LEU A 163 -38.35 7.32 14.99
C LEU A 163 -38.49 7.27 16.53
N GLN A 164 -37.55 6.66 17.24
CA GLN A 164 -37.51 6.70 18.70
C GLN A 164 -37.40 8.14 19.23
N THR A 165 -36.54 8.96 18.64
CA THR A 165 -36.36 10.36 19.06
C THR A 165 -37.62 11.19 18.84
N LEU A 166 -38.30 11.01 17.71
CA LEU A 166 -39.59 11.65 17.41
C LEU A 166 -40.69 11.21 18.38
N GLN A 167 -40.74 9.93 18.76
CA GLN A 167 -41.68 9.43 19.77
C GLN A 167 -41.41 10.04 21.15
N THR A 168 -40.14 10.20 21.55
CA THR A 168 -39.78 10.84 22.82
C THR A 168 -40.08 12.35 22.81
N GLN A 169 -39.90 13.03 21.67
CA GLN A 169 -40.20 14.46 21.53
C GLN A 169 -41.71 14.77 21.62
N GLN A 170 -42.59 13.83 21.26
CA GLN A 170 -44.04 13.99 21.42
C GLN A 170 -44.57 13.70 22.83
N GLN A 171 -43.71 13.24 23.76
CA GLN A 171 -44.10 12.80 25.11
C GLN A 171 -43.51 13.67 26.25
N VAL A 172 -42.74 14.71 25.94
CA VAL A 172 -42.21 15.61 26.98
C VAL A 172 -43.31 16.53 27.47
N ASP A 173 -43.85 16.21 28.65
CA ASP A 173 -44.79 17.06 29.38
C ASP A 173 -44.24 18.50 29.47
N PRO A 174 -44.92 19.52 28.91
CA PRO A 174 -44.49 20.92 29.00
C PRO A 174 -44.23 21.38 30.44
N MET A 175 -44.88 20.73 31.41
CA MET A 175 -44.67 20.99 32.83
C MET A 175 -43.32 20.46 33.31
N ALA A 176 -42.87 19.29 32.83
CA ALA A 176 -41.54 18.75 33.14
C ALA A 176 -40.42 19.65 32.59
N ILE A 177 -40.60 20.19 31.37
CA ILE A 177 -39.65 21.14 30.76
C ILE A 177 -39.57 22.41 31.61
N THR A 178 -40.72 22.98 31.96
CA THR A 178 -40.80 24.22 32.75
C THR A 178 -40.21 24.02 34.15
N LEU A 179 -40.50 22.90 34.82
CA LEU A 179 -39.94 22.58 36.13
C LEU A 179 -38.42 22.39 36.09
N THR A 180 -37.90 21.76 35.03
CA THR A 180 -36.45 21.61 34.84
C THR A 180 -35.78 22.97 34.70
N TYR A 181 -36.35 23.87 33.89
CA TYR A 181 -35.85 25.24 33.73
C TYR A 181 -35.83 26.00 35.07
N ILE A 182 -36.95 25.98 35.82
CA ILE A 182 -37.03 26.61 37.15
C ILE A 182 -35.95 26.07 38.08
N LEU A 183 -35.77 24.75 38.13
CA LEU A 183 -34.80 24.12 39.02
C LEU A 183 -33.35 24.44 38.64
N MET A 184 -33.02 24.56 37.35
CA MET A 184 -31.70 24.99 36.90
C MET A 184 -31.40 26.43 37.30
N GLU A 185 -32.37 27.35 37.15
CA GLU A 185 -32.22 28.74 37.56
C GLU A 185 -32.16 28.88 39.10
N MET A 186 -32.90 28.05 39.84
CA MET A 186 -32.81 28.01 41.31
C MET A 186 -31.41 27.65 41.81
N GLN A 187 -30.62 26.85 41.09
CA GLN A 187 -29.23 26.57 41.47
C GLN A 187 -28.33 27.81 41.42
N GLN A 188 -28.71 28.84 40.65
CA GLN A 188 -27.98 30.10 40.57
C GLN A 188 -28.40 31.07 41.70
N ILE A 189 -29.65 30.98 42.16
CA ILE A 189 -30.20 31.83 43.23
C ILE A 189 -29.76 31.33 44.62
N PHE A 190 -29.79 30.02 44.84
CA PHE A 190 -29.49 29.43 46.14
C PHE A 190 -28.07 28.85 46.18
N VAL A 191 -27.20 29.47 46.99
CA VAL A 191 -25.77 29.08 47.11
C VAL A 191 -25.53 28.12 48.29
N GLN A 192 -26.52 27.91 49.16
CA GLN A 192 -26.39 27.00 50.31
C GLN A 192 -26.40 25.53 49.86
N GLU A 193 -25.40 24.76 50.28
CA GLU A 193 -25.23 23.35 49.87
C GLU A 193 -26.44 22.46 50.20
N ASP A 194 -27.08 22.64 51.37
CA ASP A 194 -28.28 21.87 51.74
C ASP A 194 -29.45 22.10 50.75
N LEU A 195 -29.61 23.33 50.27
CA LEU A 195 -30.63 23.67 49.28
C LEU A 195 -30.23 23.18 47.89
N LEU A 196 -28.96 23.29 47.51
CA LEU A 196 -28.46 22.74 46.25
C LEU A 196 -28.67 21.23 46.16
N GLN A 197 -28.51 20.49 47.26
CA GLN A 197 -28.84 19.05 47.31
C GLN A 197 -30.34 18.81 47.10
N LYS A 198 -31.22 19.58 47.75
CA LYS A 198 -32.67 19.49 47.54
C LYS A 198 -33.08 19.85 46.11
N ILE A 199 -32.44 20.83 45.49
CA ILE A 199 -32.67 21.22 44.09
C ILE A 199 -32.21 20.10 43.14
N ARG A 200 -31.01 19.53 43.34
CA ARG A 200 -30.51 18.39 42.55
C ARG A 200 -31.44 17.18 42.67
N PHE A 201 -31.95 16.91 43.88
CA PHE A 201 -32.93 15.86 44.10
C PHE A 201 -34.25 16.13 43.37
N ALA A 202 -34.76 17.37 43.40
CA ALA A 202 -35.95 17.76 42.65
C ALA A 202 -35.77 17.62 41.13
N ILE A 203 -34.58 17.91 40.59
CA ILE A 203 -34.26 17.69 39.16
C ILE A 203 -34.37 16.20 38.81
N GLU A 204 -33.86 15.33 39.68
CA GLU A 204 -33.95 13.89 39.46
C GLU A 204 -35.41 13.39 39.53
N LEU A 205 -36.23 13.94 40.42
CA LEU A 205 -37.67 13.65 40.45
C LEU A 205 -38.37 14.05 39.15
N VAL A 206 -38.04 15.21 38.57
CA VAL A 206 -38.58 15.63 37.26
C VAL A 206 -38.13 14.69 36.15
N ARG A 207 -36.86 14.27 36.14
CA ARG A 207 -36.31 13.30 35.17
C ARG A 207 -37.02 11.94 35.22
N GLN A 208 -37.46 11.54 36.40
CA GLN A 208 -38.22 10.31 36.63
C GLN A 208 -39.73 10.45 36.37
N GLY A 209 -40.22 11.64 35.99
CA GLY A 209 -41.64 11.91 35.75
C GLY A 209 -42.47 12.17 37.01
N ASN A 210 -41.84 12.27 38.18
CA ASN A 210 -42.51 12.49 39.48
C ASN A 210 -42.72 14.00 39.74
N LEU A 211 -43.53 14.66 38.91
CA LEU A 211 -43.68 16.12 38.90
C LEU A 211 -44.30 16.69 40.19
N VAL A 212 -45.22 15.96 40.81
CA VAL A 212 -45.87 16.40 42.07
C VAL A 212 -44.86 16.50 43.21
N LEU A 213 -44.03 15.47 43.38
CA LEU A 213 -42.99 15.44 44.41
C LEU A 213 -41.93 16.51 44.16
N ALA A 214 -41.57 16.76 42.89
CA ALA A 214 -40.67 17.85 42.54
C ALA A 214 -41.24 19.22 42.93
N CYS A 215 -42.53 19.47 42.67
CA CYS A 215 -43.22 20.69 43.11
C CYS A 215 -43.22 20.86 44.63
N ASP A 216 -43.41 19.78 45.38
CA ASP A 216 -43.38 19.81 46.86
C ASP A 216 -41.97 20.10 47.40
N GLN A 217 -40.91 19.58 46.76
CA GLN A 217 -39.52 19.93 47.08
C GLN A 217 -39.25 21.42 46.83
N ILE A 218 -39.67 21.94 45.67
CA ILE A 218 -39.57 23.37 45.34
C ILE A 218 -40.27 24.22 46.41
N ARG A 219 -41.51 23.87 46.78
CA ARG A 219 -42.28 24.58 47.81
C ARG A 219 -41.57 24.57 49.17
N THR A 220 -40.93 23.45 49.53
CA THR A 220 -40.18 23.31 50.79
C THR A 220 -38.94 24.20 50.82
N ILE A 221 -38.23 24.32 49.69
CA ILE A 221 -37.05 25.19 49.57
C ILE A 221 -37.44 26.67 49.74
N ILE A 222 -38.51 27.09 49.06
CA ILE A 222 -38.97 28.49 49.05
C ILE A 222 -39.49 28.93 50.42
N ASN A 223 -40.24 28.06 51.10
CA ASN A 223 -40.86 28.38 52.39
C ASN A 223 -39.94 28.14 53.59
N SER A 224 -38.63 27.92 53.38
CA SER A 224 -37.69 27.80 54.48
C SER A 224 -37.57 29.12 55.25
N SER A 225 -37.48 29.04 56.58
CA SER A 225 -37.45 30.21 57.48
C SER A 225 -36.23 31.12 57.27
N ASP A 226 -35.19 30.61 56.62
CA ASP A 226 -33.88 31.26 56.50
C ASP A 226 -33.70 32.02 55.17
N ARG A 227 -34.80 32.29 54.44
CA ARG A 227 -34.75 33.02 53.16
C ARG A 227 -34.59 34.53 53.35
N THR A 228 -33.69 35.13 52.59
CA THR A 228 -33.53 36.59 52.51
C THR A 228 -34.61 37.22 51.63
N ALA A 229 -34.90 38.50 51.86
CA ALA A 229 -35.86 39.25 51.04
C ALA A 229 -35.45 39.33 49.56
N ASP A 230 -34.15 39.38 49.27
CA ASP A 230 -33.61 39.42 47.91
C ASP A 230 -33.83 38.08 47.19
N GLU A 231 -33.55 36.94 47.85
CA GLU A 231 -33.81 35.60 47.30
C GLU A 231 -35.30 35.39 46.99
N ILE A 232 -36.19 35.88 47.86
CA ILE A 232 -37.65 35.80 47.65
C ILE A 232 -38.07 36.63 46.42
N GLN A 233 -37.49 37.81 46.24
CA GLN A 233 -37.76 38.66 45.08
C GLN A 233 -37.25 38.03 43.78
N GLN A 234 -36.03 37.47 43.79
CA GLN A 234 -35.44 36.77 42.65
C GLN A 234 -36.27 35.53 42.26
N TYR A 235 -36.71 34.74 43.23
CA TYR A 235 -37.59 33.60 42.99
C TYR A 235 -38.94 34.03 42.40
N THR A 236 -39.54 35.10 42.91
CA THR A 236 -40.83 35.62 42.40
C THR A 236 -40.71 36.04 40.93
N LEU A 237 -39.59 36.65 40.55
CA LEU A 237 -39.31 37.00 39.16
C LEU A 237 -39.18 35.74 38.28
N LEU A 238 -38.41 34.75 38.73
CA LEU A 238 -38.23 33.47 38.05
C LEU A 238 -39.57 32.74 37.85
N TYR A 239 -40.43 32.72 38.88
CA TYR A 239 -41.76 32.12 38.80
C TYR A 239 -42.58 32.77 37.69
N ASN A 240 -42.67 34.11 37.66
CA ASN A 240 -43.42 34.83 36.64
C ASN A 240 -42.90 34.58 35.22
N GLN A 241 -41.57 34.53 35.05
CA GLN A 241 -40.93 34.18 33.77
C GLN A 241 -41.26 32.75 33.34
N SER A 242 -41.19 31.79 34.26
CA SER A 242 -41.51 30.39 33.98
C SER A 242 -42.98 30.16 33.62
N VAL A 243 -43.92 30.90 34.23
CA VAL A 243 -45.35 30.86 33.86
C VAL A 243 -45.56 31.38 32.44
N ALA A 244 -44.85 32.45 32.05
CA ALA A 244 -44.91 32.96 30.68
C ALA A 244 -44.34 31.95 29.67
N TYR A 245 -43.22 31.32 30.01
CA TYR A 245 -42.59 30.28 29.19
C TYR A 245 -43.48 29.04 29.02
N TYR A 246 -44.10 28.55 30.09
CA TYR A 246 -45.07 27.43 30.02
C TYR A 246 -46.26 27.73 29.10
N LYS A 247 -46.81 28.95 29.19
CA LYS A 247 -47.90 29.38 28.29
C LYS A 247 -47.48 29.42 26.81
N GLN A 248 -46.22 29.74 26.52
CA GLN A 248 -45.68 29.72 25.15
C GLN A 248 -45.54 28.28 24.64
N LEU A 249 -45.06 27.35 25.48
CA LEU A 249 -44.93 25.93 25.11
C LEU A 249 -46.28 25.25 24.84
N GLN A 250 -47.36 25.68 25.49
CA GLN A 250 -48.71 25.16 25.24
C GLN A 250 -49.33 25.63 23.91
N GLN A 251 -48.76 26.66 23.27
CA GLN A 251 -49.28 27.25 22.02
C GLN A 251 -48.58 26.72 20.75
N GLN A 252 -47.56 25.86 20.90
CA GLN A 252 -46.79 25.23 19.82
C GLN A 252 -47.26 23.79 19.59
#